data_AF-A0A8B3JL03-F1
#
_entry.id   AF-A0A8B3JL03-F1
#
_cell.length_a   1.000
_cell.length_b   1.000
_cell.length_c   1.000
_cell.angle_alpha   90.00
_cell.angle_beta   90.00
_cell.angle_gamma   90.00
#
_symmetry.space_group_name_H-M   'P 1'
#
loop_
_entity.id
_entity.type
_entity.pdbx_description
1 polymer ?
#
loop_
_entity_poly.entity_id
_entity_poly.type
_entity_poly.pdbx_seq_one_letter_code
_entity_poly.pdbx_strand_id
1 'polypeptide(L)'
;MITTYNLSEKYAKYEKRLNNIMTQICNQLDFEQELKPANLYFSLESFDFYHKLGEQKIRLHEMGSGANWLACHLSLFLSILYILSTEKKSCIPTFLFLDQPSQVYFPSGFYDGKKKTQMSKKWRIYLILLLLFWVISIRKWGVCLKL
;
A
#
# COMPACT_ATOMS: atom_id res chain seq x y z
N MET A 1 24.30 18.16 17.41
CA MET A 1 23.39 18.71 16.37
C MET A 1 22.27 17.74 15.97
N ILE A 2 22.46 16.41 15.95
CA ILE A 2 21.39 15.45 15.60
C ILE A 2 20.48 15.11 16.79
N THR A 3 21.00 15.12 18.02
CA THR A 3 20.26 14.80 19.26
C THR A 3 19.13 15.78 19.61
N THR A 4 19.16 16.99 19.05
CA THR A 4 18.12 18.01 19.23
C THR A 4 16.84 17.69 18.44
N TYR A 5 16.95 16.86 17.40
CA TYR A 5 15.80 16.31 16.69
C TYR A 5 15.48 14.94 17.31
N ASN A 6 14.31 14.80 17.92
CA ASN A 6 13.84 13.53 18.47
C ASN A 6 13.49 12.54 17.34
N LEU A 7 14.52 12.01 16.68
CA LEU A 7 14.40 11.14 15.51
C LEU A 7 13.77 9.80 15.88
N SER A 8 14.19 9.19 16.99
CA SER A 8 13.65 7.91 17.46
C SER A 8 12.14 7.98 17.69
N GLU A 9 11.65 9.05 18.34
CA GLU A 9 10.21 9.26 18.52
C GLU A 9 9.49 9.45 17.18
N LYS A 10 10.08 10.20 16.24
CA LYS A 10 9.51 10.36 14.90
C LYS A 10 9.46 9.03 14.15
N TYR A 11 10.53 8.25 14.14
CA TYR A 11 10.58 6.94 13.50
C TYR A 11 9.49 6.02 14.08
N ALA A 12 9.42 5.88 15.41
CA ALA A 12 8.40 5.06 16.05
C ALA A 12 6.97 5.53 15.71
N LYS A 13 6.73 6.85 15.68
CA LYS A 13 5.43 7.44 15.32
C LYS A 13 5.05 7.12 13.87
N TYR A 14 5.95 7.33 12.92
CA TYR A 14 5.68 7.10 11.50
C TYR A 14 5.61 5.63 11.16
N GLU A 15 6.43 4.79 11.78
CA GLU A 15 6.41 3.34 11.62
C GLU A 15 5.06 2.76 12.07
N LYS A 16 4.59 3.13 13.27
CA LYS A 16 3.26 2.73 13.76
C LYS A 16 2.15 3.16 12.80
N ARG A 17 2.24 4.38 12.28
CA ARG A 17 1.26 4.92 11.32
C ARG A 17 1.30 4.18 9.99
N LEU A 18 2.49 3.90 9.47
CA LEU A 18 2.72 3.15 8.24
C LEU A 18 2.14 1.73 8.34
N ASN A 19 2.47 1.01 9.41
CA ASN A 19 2.01 -0.36 9.62
C ASN A 19 0.48 -0.45 9.72
N ASN A 20 -0.15 0.53 10.38
CA ASN A 20 -1.61 0.60 10.44
C ASN A 20 -2.24 0.80 9.06
N ILE A 21 -1.78 1.81 8.30
CA ILE A 21 -2.32 2.10 6.96
C ILE A 21 -2.06 0.93 6.01
N MET A 22 -0.88 0.34 6.06
CA MET A 22 -0.50 -0.80 5.23
C MET A 22 -1.39 -2.01 5.51
N THR A 23 -1.65 -2.29 6.78
CA THR A 23 -2.58 -3.33 7.19
C THR A 23 -4.01 -3.03 6.71
N GLN A 24 -4.47 -1.79 6.83
CA GLN A 24 -5.80 -1.38 6.35
C GLN A 24 -5.95 -1.55 4.84
N ILE A 25 -4.95 -1.13 4.06
CA ILE A 25 -4.94 -1.29 2.60
C ILE A 25 -4.91 -2.76 2.22
N CYS A 26 -4.04 -3.56 2.84
CA CYS A 26 -3.92 -4.99 2.54
C CYS A 26 -5.23 -5.76 2.79
N ASN A 27 -5.95 -5.41 3.86
CA ASN A 27 -7.26 -6.01 4.15
C ASN A 27 -8.33 -5.72 3.06
N GLN A 28 -8.12 -4.71 2.21
CA GLN A 28 -8.99 -4.42 1.06
C GLN A 28 -8.56 -5.13 -0.23
N LEU A 29 -7.35 -5.71 -0.26
CA LEU A 29 -6.79 -6.44 -1.40
C LEU A 29 -7.09 -7.95 -1.30
N ASP A 30 -6.85 -8.66 -2.40
CA ASP A 30 -6.99 -10.12 -2.43
C ASP A 30 -5.76 -10.75 -1.74
N PHE A 31 -5.87 -10.84 -0.41
CA PHE A 31 -5.00 -11.64 0.44
C PHE A 31 -5.64 -13.01 0.69
N GLU A 32 -4.84 -14.08 0.71
CA GLU A 32 -5.32 -15.45 0.96
C GLU A 32 -5.99 -15.58 2.33
N GLN A 33 -6.98 -16.48 2.44
CA GLN A 33 -7.77 -16.62 3.67
C GLN A 33 -6.92 -17.10 4.85
N GLU A 34 -5.90 -17.91 4.59
CA GLU A 34 -4.98 -18.47 5.59
C GLU A 34 -4.11 -17.39 6.26
N LEU A 35 -3.89 -16.27 5.57
CA LEU A 35 -3.10 -15.14 6.06
C LEU A 35 -3.98 -14.00 6.59
N LYS A 36 -5.28 -14.24 6.78
CA LYS A 36 -6.21 -13.24 7.36
C LYS A 36 -6.37 -13.43 8.86
N PRO A 37 -6.50 -12.33 9.63
CA PRO A 37 -6.49 -10.94 9.18
C PRO A 37 -5.08 -10.47 8.76
N ALA A 38 -5.00 -9.59 7.76
CA ALA A 38 -3.72 -9.02 7.37
C ALA A 38 -3.15 -8.23 8.56
N ASN A 39 -1.86 -8.43 8.85
CA ASN A 39 -1.12 -7.68 9.86
C ASN A 39 0.31 -7.51 9.33
N LEU A 40 0.52 -6.41 8.61
CA LEU A 40 1.78 -6.14 7.94
C LEU A 40 2.64 -5.20 8.79
N TYR A 41 3.92 -5.51 8.84
CA TYR A 41 4.91 -4.73 9.55
C TYR A 41 6.07 -4.40 8.63
N PHE A 42 6.47 -3.12 8.64
CA PHE A 42 7.64 -2.61 7.97
C PHE A 42 8.45 -1.76 8.96
N SER A 43 9.72 -2.10 9.17
CA SER A 43 10.61 -1.27 9.99
C SER A 43 11.21 -0.14 9.15
N LEU A 44 11.15 1.09 9.66
CA LEU A 44 11.82 2.22 9.01
C LEU A 44 13.33 2.27 9.28
N GLU A 45 13.81 1.55 10.29
CA GLU A 45 15.21 1.54 10.69
C GLU A 45 15.98 0.40 10.02
N SER A 46 15.46 -0.84 10.08
CA SER A 46 16.09 -2.00 9.47
C SER A 46 15.64 -2.29 8.04
N PHE A 47 14.58 -1.63 7.56
CA PHE A 47 13.94 -1.90 6.26
C PHE A 47 13.40 -3.33 6.12
N ASP A 48 13.14 -4.01 7.24
CA ASP A 48 12.54 -5.34 7.24
C ASP A 48 11.03 -5.28 7.05
N PHE A 49 10.51 -6.14 6.16
CA PHE A 49 9.07 -6.38 6.00
C PHE A 49 8.72 -7.79 6.44
N TYR A 50 7.65 -7.93 7.22
CA TYR A 50 7.03 -9.22 7.49
C TYR A 50 5.53 -9.08 7.78
N HIS A 51 4.80 -10.16 7.58
CA HIS A 51 3.43 -10.33 8.08
C HIS A 51 3.49 -11.04 9.43
N LYS A 52 2.70 -10.58 10.40
CA LYS A 52 2.63 -11.21 11.73
C LYS A 52 1.33 -12.01 11.86
N LEU A 53 1.46 -13.34 11.86
CA LEU A 53 0.36 -14.27 12.10
C LEU A 53 0.51 -14.88 13.51
N GLY A 54 -0.27 -14.39 14.47
CA GLY A 54 -0.09 -14.73 15.88
C GLY A 54 1.30 -14.29 16.38
N GLU A 55 2.13 -15.24 16.81
CA GLU A 55 3.53 -14.98 17.20
C GLU A 55 4.53 -15.18 16.05
N GLN A 56 4.10 -15.78 14.94
CA GLN A 56 4.97 -16.07 13.81
C GLN A 56 5.15 -14.84 12.92
N LYS A 57 6.39 -14.65 12.45
CA LYS A 57 6.74 -13.64 11.44
C LYS A 57 6.95 -14.35 10.10
N ILE A 58 6.05 -14.10 9.16
CA ILE A 58 6.08 -14.64 7.81
C ILE A 58 6.72 -13.58 6.90
N ARG A 59 7.86 -13.89 6.30
CA ARG A 59 8.55 -13.05 5.33
C ARG A 59 7.86 -13.12 3.96
N LEU A 60 8.09 -12.15 3.07
CA LEU A 60 7.44 -12.15 1.75
C LEU A 60 7.64 -13.46 0.99
N HIS A 61 8.86 -14.00 0.99
CA HIS A 61 9.19 -15.22 0.25
C HIS A 61 8.46 -16.48 0.76
N GLU A 62 7.91 -16.43 1.98
CA GLU A 62 7.19 -17.54 2.61
C GLU A 62 5.67 -17.50 2.31
N MET A 63 5.12 -16.36 1.88
CA MET A 63 3.68 -16.19 1.60
C MET A 63 3.19 -16.83 0.28
N GLY A 64 4.09 -17.46 -0.48
CA GLY A 64 3.76 -18.46 -1.51
C GLY A 64 2.96 -18.07 -2.76
N SER A 65 2.46 -16.83 -2.90
CA SER A 65 1.50 -16.49 -3.97
C SER A 65 1.77 -15.12 -4.60
N GLY A 66 1.69 -15.05 -5.92
CA GLY A 66 1.85 -13.80 -6.67
C GLY A 66 0.83 -12.72 -6.29
N ALA A 67 -0.38 -13.11 -5.89
CA ALA A 67 -1.40 -12.19 -5.39
C ALA A 67 -1.02 -11.60 -4.02
N ASN A 68 -0.53 -12.42 -3.10
CA ASN A 68 -0.06 -11.98 -1.78
C ASN A 68 1.15 -11.05 -1.91
N TRP A 69 2.10 -11.40 -2.77
CA TRP A 69 3.28 -10.56 -3.04
C TRP A 69 2.86 -9.20 -3.57
N LEU A 70 1.95 -9.14 -4.55
CA LEU A 70 1.47 -7.87 -5.06
C LEU A 70 0.71 -7.08 -3.98
N ALA A 71 -0.13 -7.75 -3.20
CA ALA A 71 -0.88 -7.09 -2.12
C ALA A 71 0.06 -6.45 -1.09
N CYS A 72 1.13 -7.16 -0.69
CA CYS A 72 2.15 -6.64 0.22
C CYS A 72 2.87 -5.41 -0.35
N HIS A 73 3.38 -5.50 -1.59
CA HIS A 73 4.08 -4.37 -2.23
C HIS A 73 3.17 -3.17 -2.45
N LEU A 74 1.96 -3.38 -2.96
CA LEU A 74 1.01 -2.32 -3.21
C LEU A 74 0.59 -1.64 -1.90
N SER A 75 0.37 -2.42 -0.84
CA SER A 75 0.04 -1.87 0.48
C SER A 75 1.17 -1.01 1.03
N LEU A 76 2.42 -1.45 0.90
CA LEU A 76 3.60 -0.70 1.34
C LEU A 76 3.74 0.63 0.58
N PHE A 77 3.77 0.58 -0.75
CA PHE A 77 3.99 1.78 -1.57
C PHE A 77 2.84 2.78 -1.45
N LEU A 78 1.59 2.32 -1.43
CA LEU A 78 0.44 3.20 -1.21
C LEU A 78 0.46 3.84 0.18
N SER A 79 0.90 3.12 1.21
CA SER A 79 0.99 3.66 2.57
C SER A 79 2.06 4.73 2.69
N ILE A 80 3.23 4.50 2.09
CA ILE A 80 4.30 5.49 2.00
C ILE A 80 3.81 6.73 1.26
N LEU A 81 3.24 6.55 0.07
CA LEU A 81 2.69 7.64 -0.74
C LEU A 81 1.64 8.44 0.03
N TYR A 82 0.74 7.74 0.74
CA TYR A 82 -0.28 8.38 1.55
C TYR A 82 0.33 9.23 2.67
N ILE A 83 1.30 8.69 3.43
CA ILE A 83 1.97 9.45 4.49
C ILE A 83 2.61 10.70 3.90
N LEU A 84 3.40 10.57 2.83
CA LEU A 84 4.04 11.69 2.14
C LEU A 84 3.01 12.73 1.64
N SER A 85 1.82 12.30 1.22
CA SER A 85 0.75 13.18 0.76
C SER A 85 0.01 13.93 1.88
N THR A 86 0.06 13.40 3.10
CA THR A 86 -0.54 14.05 4.27
C THR A 86 0.41 15.03 4.96
N GLU A 87 1.72 14.88 4.76
CA GLU A 87 2.71 15.74 5.40
C GLU A 87 2.83 17.10 4.68
N LYS A 88 2.39 18.17 5.36
CA LYS A 88 2.35 19.54 4.80
C LYS A 88 3.72 20.09 4.40
N LYS A 89 4.81 19.57 4.99
CA LYS A 89 6.19 19.99 4.73
C LYS A 89 6.97 18.98 3.87
N SER A 90 6.29 18.02 3.24
CA SER A 90 6.97 17.07 2.36
C SER A 90 7.46 17.78 1.11
N CYS A 91 8.77 17.76 0.87
CA CYS A 91 9.37 18.15 -0.40
C CYS A 91 9.36 17.02 -1.44
N ILE A 92 8.96 15.81 -1.03
CA ILE A 92 8.94 14.64 -1.90
C ILE A 92 7.66 14.67 -2.74
N PRO A 93 7.77 14.62 -4.08
CA PRO A 93 6.60 14.64 -4.94
C PRO A 93 5.76 13.37 -4.74
N THR A 94 4.45 13.57 -4.58
CA THR A 94 3.50 12.51 -4.26
C THR A 94 2.90 11.86 -5.50
N PHE A 95 3.72 11.29 -6.36
CA PHE A 95 3.24 10.43 -7.45
C PHE A 95 3.94 9.07 -7.37
N LEU A 96 3.22 8.02 -7.75
CA LEU A 96 3.73 6.64 -7.79
C LEU A 96 3.58 6.12 -9.22
N PHE A 97 4.69 5.80 -9.85
CA PHE A 97 4.72 5.13 -11.14
C PHE A 97 4.84 3.62 -10.91
N LEU A 98 3.88 2.86 -11.41
CA LEU A 98 3.92 1.40 -11.41
C LEU A 98 4.05 0.96 -12.86
N ASP A 99 5.22 0.47 -13.23
CA ASP A 99 5.42 -0.19 -14.52
C ASP A 99 5.12 -1.68 -14.37
N GLN A 100 4.31 -2.23 -15.29
CA GLN A 100 3.81 -3.61 -15.29
C GLN A 100 3.36 -4.14 -13.91
N PRO A 101 2.13 -3.86 -13.43
CA PRO A 101 1.67 -4.26 -12.09
C PRO A 101 1.41 -5.79 -11.90
N SER A 102 1.93 -6.65 -12.78
CA SER A 102 1.85 -8.13 -12.82
C SER A 102 0.60 -8.76 -13.49
N GLN A 103 0.84 -9.87 -14.19
CA GLN A 103 -0.14 -10.69 -14.95
C GLN A 103 -1.25 -11.29 -14.06
N VAL A 104 -1.02 -11.43 -12.75
CA VAL A 104 -1.92 -12.10 -11.80
C VAL A 104 -3.28 -11.40 -11.68
N TYR A 105 -3.33 -10.09 -11.93
CA TYR A 105 -4.59 -9.34 -11.97
C TYR A 105 -5.21 -9.25 -13.36
N PHE A 106 -4.48 -9.60 -14.42
CA PHE A 106 -5.04 -9.65 -15.78
C PHE A 106 -6.03 -10.81 -15.85
N PRO A 107 -7.29 -10.56 -16.23
CA PRO A 107 -8.29 -11.62 -16.37
C PRO A 107 -7.87 -12.56 -17.50
N SER A 108 -7.53 -13.81 -17.15
CA SER A 108 -7.52 -14.91 -18.12
C SER A 108 -8.97 -15.32 -18.40
N GLY A 109 -9.42 -15.05 -19.61
CA GLY A 109 -10.71 -15.52 -20.11
C GLY A 109 -11.85 -14.50 -19.99
N PHE A 110 -12.12 -13.79 -21.09
CA PHE A 110 -13.50 -13.72 -21.57
C PHE A 110 -13.92 -15.17 -21.88
N TYR A 111 -15.17 -15.56 -21.68
CA TYR A 111 -15.67 -16.96 -21.67
C TYR A 111 -15.55 -17.67 -20.31
N ASP A 112 -16.44 -17.35 -19.36
CA ASP A 112 -17.49 -18.29 -18.93
C ASP A 112 -18.41 -17.61 -17.89
N GLY A 113 -19.72 -17.87 -17.99
CA GLY A 113 -20.85 -17.11 -17.43
C GLY A 113 -21.02 -17.09 -15.91
N LYS A 114 -19.96 -17.19 -15.10
CA LYS A 114 -20.04 -17.26 -13.63
C LYS A 114 -19.04 -16.35 -12.88
N LYS A 115 -18.99 -15.04 -13.17
CA LYS A 115 -18.11 -14.10 -12.42
C LYS A 115 -18.67 -12.69 -12.24
N LYS A 116 -19.74 -12.51 -11.45
CA LYS A 116 -20.14 -11.16 -11.00
C LYS A 116 -19.34 -10.66 -9.77
N THR A 117 -18.91 -11.56 -8.89
CA THR A 117 -18.28 -11.18 -7.60
C THR A 117 -16.78 -10.89 -7.68
N GLN A 118 -16.01 -11.55 -8.55
CA GLN A 118 -14.57 -11.24 -8.74
C GLN A 118 -14.34 -9.96 -9.55
N MET A 119 -15.23 -9.68 -10.51
CA MET A 119 -15.17 -8.47 -11.34
C MET A 119 -15.29 -7.21 -10.46
N SER A 120 -16.20 -7.18 -9.49
CA SER A 120 -16.44 -6.01 -8.63
C SER A 120 -15.27 -5.70 -7.67
N LYS A 121 -14.55 -6.71 -7.18
CA LYS A 121 -13.33 -6.50 -6.37
C LYS A 121 -12.17 -5.97 -7.22
N LYS A 122 -12.00 -6.50 -8.44
CA LYS A 122 -10.97 -6.04 -9.40
C LYS A 122 -11.16 -4.58 -9.79
N TRP A 123 -12.38 -4.17 -10.13
CA TRP A 123 -12.68 -2.76 -10.47
C TRP A 123 -12.45 -1.80 -9.30
N ARG A 124 -12.62 -2.24 -8.04
CA ARG A 124 -12.37 -1.40 -6.86
C ARG A 124 -10.90 -1.02 -6.70
N ILE A 125 -9.96 -1.91 -7.05
CA ILE A 125 -8.52 -1.62 -6.98
C ILE A 125 -8.12 -0.63 -8.08
N TYR A 126 -8.60 -0.83 -9.31
CA TYR A 126 -8.42 0.14 -10.38
C TYR A 126 -9.06 1.48 -10.03
N LEU A 127 -10.24 1.48 -9.42
CA LEU A 127 -10.91 2.69 -8.96
C LEU A 127 -10.13 3.37 -7.83
N ILE A 128 -9.53 2.64 -6.90
CA ILE A 128 -8.64 3.20 -5.85
C ILE A 128 -7.38 3.82 -6.48
N LEU A 129 -6.75 3.13 -7.43
CA LEU A 129 -5.59 3.66 -8.18
C LEU A 129 -5.96 4.93 -8.96
N LEU A 130 -7.12 4.94 -9.63
CA LEU A 130 -7.63 6.08 -10.40
C LEU A 130 -8.07 7.24 -9.49
N LEU A 131 -8.71 6.96 -8.35
CA LEU A 131 -9.13 7.95 -7.37
C LEU A 131 -7.95 8.57 -6.64
N LEU A 132 -6.92 7.79 -6.29
CA LEU A 132 -5.69 8.32 -5.72
C LEU A 132 -4.97 9.21 -6.74
N PHE A 133 -4.91 8.81 -8.01
CA PHE A 133 -4.40 9.67 -9.08
C PHE A 133 -5.18 10.99 -9.19
N TRP A 134 -6.52 10.93 -9.12
CA TRP A 134 -7.39 12.10 -9.23
C TRP A 134 -7.28 13.04 -8.02
N VAL A 135 -7.30 12.52 -6.79
CA VAL A 135 -7.18 13.29 -5.54
C VAL A 135 -5.81 13.97 -5.42
N ILE A 136 -4.75 13.28 -5.83
CA ILE A 136 -3.39 13.85 -5.89
C ILE A 136 -3.30 14.95 -6.95
N SER A 137 -3.94 14.75 -8.11
CA SER A 137 -3.97 15.75 -9.20
C SER A 137 -4.71 17.03 -8.79
N ILE A 138 -5.85 16.92 -8.10
CA ILE A 138 -6.63 18.07 -7.62
C ILE A 138 -5.87 18.89 -6.58
N ARG A 139 -5.17 18.23 -5.65
CA ARG A 139 -4.36 18.93 -4.64
C ARG A 139 -3.18 19.70 -5.26
N LYS A 140 -2.62 19.24 -6.38
CA LYS A 140 -1.57 19.98 -7.10
C LYS A 140 -2.11 21.15 -7.91
N TRP A 141 -3.29 21.03 -8.53
CA TRP A 141 -3.89 22.13 -9.31
C TRP A 141 -4.42 23.27 -8.44
N GLY A 142 -4.93 22.99 -7.23
CA GLY A 142 -5.32 24.03 -6.27
C GLY A 142 -4.15 24.85 -5.71
N VAL A 143 -2.92 24.32 -5.76
CA VAL A 143 -1.69 25.06 -5.39
C VAL A 143 -1.13 25.83 -6.60
N CYS A 144 -1.36 25.34 -7.82
CA CYS A 144 -0.89 25.99 -9.05
C CYS A 144 -1.76 27.19 -9.47
N LEU A 145 -3.03 27.27 -9.04
CA LEU A 145 -3.92 28.43 -9.29
C LEU A 145 -3.74 29.62 -8.32
N LYS A 146 -2.73 29.57 -7.44
CA LYS A 146 -2.36 30.67 -6.53
C LYS A 146 -1.06 31.39 -6.93
N LEU A 147 -0.68 31.29 -8.21
CA LEU A 147 0.30 32.15 -8.85
C LEU A 147 -0.38 32.96 -9.95
#